data_AF-A0A7C1I0M6-F1
#
_entry.id   AF-A0A7C1I0M6-F1
#
_cell.length_a   1.000
_cell.length_b   1.000
_cell.length_c   1.000
_cell.angle_alpha   90.00
_cell.angle_beta   90.00
_cell.angle_gamma   90.00
#
_symmetry.space_group_name_H-M   'P 1'
#
loop_
_entity.id
_entity.type
_entity.pdbx_description
1 polymer ?
#
loop_
_entity_poly.entity_id
_entity_poly.type
_entity_poly.pdbx_seq_one_letter_code
_entity_poly.pdbx_strand_id
1 'polypeptide(L)'
;MIPVRTGKRNTDPKTDLQKPGRGRVCLLLLLISIIFLSVQSDLSAQNLYSLKDGNWNDPTVWSLSTTGPTCNCIPNANNDVFVQGHIISFDVNGDTKDLTIESGGQLNWIGDYTLNINNGGTFTIENGGSTDGNSSAGTMIIFKSGPTCALIVDDAIKGLNIGAVHIEGGITLDISGSGIISIIDDFEFHDNFATVTNDLTGTFTIGSDLIFLQAGGAHDNLFINNEILTVQGNLRFAGLNQSVHNIGT
;
A
#
# COMPACT_ATOMS: atom_id res chain seq x y z
N MET A 1 -47.85 12.54 -92.69
CA MET A 1 -48.04 13.59 -91.67
C MET A 1 -48.27 12.87 -90.35
N ILE A 2 -47.37 13.05 -89.38
CA ILE A 2 -47.11 12.13 -88.26
C ILE A 2 -47.82 12.63 -86.97
N PRO A 3 -48.48 11.78 -86.16
CA PRO A 3 -49.08 12.20 -84.90
C PRO A 3 -48.08 12.16 -83.73
N VAL A 4 -48.18 13.15 -82.82
CA VAL A 4 -47.34 13.29 -81.61
C VAL A 4 -48.22 13.33 -80.36
N ARG A 5 -48.01 12.36 -79.46
CA ARG A 5 -48.41 12.27 -78.04
C ARG A 5 -47.56 11.13 -77.47
N THR A 6 -46.99 11.10 -76.27
CA THR A 6 -47.20 11.69 -74.94
C THR A 6 -45.93 11.38 -74.13
N GLY A 7 -45.60 12.13 -73.07
CA GLY A 7 -44.58 11.69 -72.12
C GLY A 7 -44.62 12.42 -70.78
N LYS A 8 -45.19 11.78 -69.76
CA LYS A 8 -45.08 12.12 -68.32
C LYS A 8 -43.63 11.90 -67.85
N ARG A 9 -43.14 12.71 -66.90
CA ARG A 9 -41.99 12.36 -66.07
C ARG A 9 -42.28 12.72 -64.62
N ASN A 10 -42.53 11.69 -63.81
CA ASN A 10 -42.63 11.75 -62.35
C ASN A 10 -41.21 11.67 -61.77
N THR A 11 -40.86 12.56 -60.85
CA THR A 11 -39.61 12.52 -60.09
C THR A 11 -39.92 12.16 -58.64
N ASP A 12 -39.45 10.99 -58.21
CA ASP A 12 -39.37 10.64 -56.78
C ASP A 12 -37.94 10.17 -56.50
N PRO A 13 -37.17 10.84 -55.61
CA PRO A 13 -35.82 10.42 -55.27
C PRO A 13 -35.87 9.34 -54.19
N LYS A 14 -35.46 8.12 -54.54
CA LYS A 14 -35.17 7.06 -53.57
C LYS A 14 -33.84 7.37 -52.88
N THR A 15 -33.88 7.62 -51.58
CA THR A 15 -32.73 7.61 -50.69
C THR A 15 -32.36 6.16 -50.35
N ASP A 16 -31.24 5.68 -50.87
CA ASP A 16 -30.64 4.40 -50.49
C ASP A 16 -29.98 4.52 -49.11
N LEU A 17 -30.63 3.94 -48.10
CA LEU A 17 -30.03 3.74 -46.78
C LEU A 17 -29.08 2.53 -46.83
N GLN A 18 -27.77 2.80 -46.85
CA GLN A 18 -26.71 1.81 -46.78
C GLN A 18 -26.77 1.06 -45.43
N LYS A 19 -27.11 -0.24 -45.44
CA LYS A 19 -27.11 -1.08 -44.25
C LYS A 19 -25.67 -1.33 -43.77
N PRO A 20 -25.32 -1.00 -42.51
CA PRO A 20 -24.00 -1.30 -41.98
C PRO A 20 -23.78 -2.82 -41.86
N GLY A 21 -22.63 -3.29 -42.34
CA GLY A 21 -22.26 -4.70 -42.37
C GLY A 21 -22.14 -5.32 -40.98
N ARG A 22 -22.96 -6.35 -40.71
CA ARG A 22 -23.06 -7.09 -39.44
C ARG A 22 -21.72 -7.67 -38.92
N GLY A 23 -20.68 -7.80 -39.75
CA GLY A 23 -19.39 -8.36 -39.34
C GLY A 23 -18.48 -7.44 -38.53
N ARG A 24 -18.65 -6.10 -38.61
CA ARG A 24 -17.77 -5.15 -37.92
C ARG A 24 -18.17 -4.86 -36.47
N VAL A 25 -19.45 -5.08 -36.12
CA VAL A 25 -19.97 -4.84 -34.77
C VAL A 25 -19.51 -5.94 -33.80
N CYS A 26 -19.37 -7.19 -34.28
CA CYS A 26 -18.96 -8.31 -33.42
C CYS A 26 -17.47 -8.24 -33.02
N LEU A 27 -16.60 -7.81 -33.93
CA LEU A 27 -15.16 -7.69 -33.66
C LEU A 27 -14.85 -6.56 -32.66
N LEU A 28 -15.59 -5.43 -32.74
CA LEU A 28 -15.42 -4.30 -31.82
C LEU A 28 -15.88 -4.66 -30.40
N LEU A 29 -16.98 -5.40 -30.26
CA LEU A 29 -17.47 -5.89 -28.97
C LEU A 29 -16.52 -6.92 -28.34
N LEU A 30 -15.89 -7.78 -29.15
CA LEU A 30 -14.91 -8.75 -28.67
C LEU A 30 -13.61 -8.07 -28.21
N LEU A 31 -13.15 -7.04 -28.92
CA LEU A 31 -12.01 -6.19 -28.49
C LEU A 31 -12.32 -5.42 -27.20
N ILE A 32 -13.52 -4.86 -27.05
CA ILE A 32 -13.93 -4.17 -25.82
C ILE A 32 -14.01 -5.16 -24.64
N SER A 33 -14.48 -6.40 -24.87
CA SER A 33 -14.52 -7.43 -23.82
C SER A 33 -13.12 -7.88 -23.41
N ILE A 34 -12.16 -8.01 -24.34
CA ILE A 34 -10.77 -8.35 -24.03
C ILE A 34 -10.08 -7.21 -23.27
N ILE A 35 -10.37 -5.94 -23.63
CA ILE A 35 -9.87 -4.76 -22.90
C ILE A 35 -10.49 -4.68 -21.50
N PHE A 36 -11.76 -5.02 -21.31
CA PHE A 36 -12.41 -5.03 -19.99
C PHE A 36 -11.95 -6.20 -19.10
N LEU A 37 -11.60 -7.35 -19.69
CA LEU A 37 -11.10 -8.50 -18.92
C LEU A 37 -9.65 -8.31 -18.43
N SER A 38 -8.85 -7.49 -19.13
CA SER A 38 -7.47 -7.18 -18.71
C SER A 38 -7.36 -6.15 -17.58
N VAL A 39 -8.48 -5.59 -17.09
CA VAL A 39 -8.50 -4.56 -16.02
C VAL A 39 -9.20 -5.04 -14.73
N GLN A 40 -9.59 -6.31 -14.64
CA GLN A 40 -10.43 -6.83 -13.55
C GLN A 40 -9.75 -7.82 -12.59
N SER A 41 -8.44 -8.06 -12.70
CA SER A 41 -7.73 -8.99 -11.81
C SER A 41 -7.39 -8.43 -10.41
N ASP A 42 -7.75 -7.18 -10.10
CA ASP A 42 -7.28 -6.47 -8.89
C ASP A 42 -8.18 -6.60 -7.64
N LEU A 43 -9.24 -7.42 -7.67
CA LEU A 43 -10.23 -7.45 -6.58
C LEU A 43 -10.07 -8.56 -5.53
N SER A 44 -9.22 -9.57 -5.76
CA SER A 44 -9.00 -10.64 -4.78
C SER A 44 -7.63 -10.51 -4.14
N ALA A 45 -7.58 -10.72 -2.83
CA ALA A 45 -6.34 -10.86 -2.08
C ALA A 45 -5.45 -11.90 -2.76
N GLN A 46 -4.22 -11.50 -3.06
CA GLN A 46 -3.24 -12.29 -3.80
C GLN A 46 -1.86 -12.07 -3.18
N ASN A 47 -1.11 -13.16 -3.10
CA ASN A 47 0.28 -13.12 -2.68
C ASN A 47 1.15 -12.65 -3.84
N LEU A 48 2.03 -11.67 -3.59
CA LEU A 48 3.02 -11.19 -4.55
C LEU A 48 4.42 -11.44 -4.00
N TYR A 49 5.25 -12.10 -4.80
CA TYR A 49 6.62 -12.45 -4.45
C TYR A 49 7.59 -11.68 -5.34
N SER A 50 8.63 -11.07 -4.75
CA SER A 50 9.74 -10.50 -5.51
C SER A 50 10.52 -11.61 -6.24
N LEU A 51 10.78 -11.46 -7.54
CA LEU A 51 11.56 -12.41 -8.36
C LEU A 51 13.02 -11.98 -8.61
N LYS A 52 13.30 -10.69 -8.41
CA LYS A 52 14.59 -10.06 -8.69
C LYS A 52 14.67 -8.71 -7.97
N ASP A 53 15.87 -8.16 -7.88
CA ASP A 53 16.06 -6.77 -7.49
C ASP A 53 15.36 -5.83 -8.49
N GLY A 54 14.82 -4.72 -8.00
CA GLY A 54 14.13 -3.76 -8.85
C GLY A 54 13.28 -2.76 -8.08
N ASN A 55 12.44 -2.04 -8.81
CA ASN A 55 11.57 -1.01 -8.24
C ASN A 55 10.23 -1.61 -7.79
N TRP A 56 9.65 -1.04 -6.74
CA TRP A 56 8.33 -1.45 -6.23
C TRP A 56 7.25 -1.38 -7.31
N ASN A 57 7.29 -0.34 -8.15
CA ASN A 57 6.32 -0.12 -9.22
C ASN A 57 6.64 -0.82 -10.55
N ASP A 58 7.68 -1.65 -10.63
CA ASP A 58 8.02 -2.37 -11.86
C ASP A 58 7.20 -3.67 -11.95
N PRO A 59 6.25 -3.78 -12.92
CA PRO A 59 5.41 -4.98 -13.04
C PRO A 59 6.21 -6.25 -13.35
N THR A 60 7.47 -6.13 -13.80
CA THR A 60 8.34 -7.27 -14.10
C THR A 60 9.07 -7.85 -12.90
N VAL A 61 8.94 -7.24 -11.71
CA VAL A 61 9.55 -7.68 -10.44
C VAL A 61 8.70 -8.73 -9.73
N TRP A 62 7.39 -8.69 -9.90
CA TRP A 62 6.44 -9.43 -9.07
C TRP A 62 5.91 -10.70 -9.73
N SER A 63 5.60 -11.70 -8.91
CA SER A 63 5.01 -12.99 -9.31
C SER A 63 3.96 -13.45 -8.31
N LEU A 64 3.00 -14.26 -8.78
CA LEU A 64 2.00 -14.93 -7.94
C LEU A 64 2.57 -16.19 -7.24
N SER A 65 3.83 -16.54 -7.48
CA SER A 65 4.55 -17.60 -6.78
C SER A 65 6.05 -17.32 -6.72
N THR A 66 6.73 -17.90 -5.74
CA THR A 66 8.16 -17.67 -5.45
C THR A 66 9.13 -17.94 -6.61
N THR A 67 8.72 -18.77 -7.59
CA THR A 67 9.55 -19.16 -8.75
C THR A 67 8.79 -19.09 -10.08
N GLY A 68 7.60 -18.49 -10.05
CA GLY A 68 6.72 -18.36 -11.20
C GLY A 68 7.20 -17.33 -12.22
N PRO A 69 6.52 -17.23 -13.39
CA PRO A 69 6.71 -16.10 -14.28
C PRO A 69 6.21 -14.82 -13.62
N THR A 70 6.68 -13.68 -14.11
CA THR A 70 6.10 -12.38 -13.73
C THR A 70 4.60 -12.35 -14.01
N CYS A 71 3.84 -11.74 -13.09
CA CYS A 71 2.40 -11.49 -13.28
C CYS A 71 2.12 -10.26 -14.16
N ASN A 72 3.13 -9.44 -14.49
CA ASN A 72 2.97 -8.10 -15.03
C ASN A 72 2.02 -7.23 -14.19
N CYS A 73 2.15 -7.32 -12.87
CA CYS A 73 1.31 -6.66 -11.88
C CYS A 73 2.18 -5.96 -10.83
N ILE A 74 1.60 -5.02 -10.08
CA ILE A 74 2.27 -4.31 -8.98
C ILE A 74 1.45 -4.46 -7.71
N PRO A 75 2.07 -4.37 -6.51
CA PRO A 75 1.34 -4.38 -5.25
C PRO A 75 0.27 -3.30 -5.14
N ASN A 76 -0.85 -3.68 -4.52
CA ASN A 76 -1.94 -2.78 -4.14
C ASN A 76 -2.49 -3.16 -2.74
N ALA A 77 -3.43 -2.35 -2.23
CA ALA A 77 -4.02 -2.47 -0.90
C ALA A 77 -4.67 -3.82 -0.54
N ASN A 78 -4.85 -4.73 -1.50
CA ASN A 78 -5.40 -6.07 -1.28
C ASN A 78 -4.33 -7.17 -1.28
N ASN A 79 -3.08 -6.86 -1.64
CA ASN A 79 -2.04 -7.87 -1.79
C ASN A 79 -1.31 -8.18 -0.50
N ASP A 80 -0.85 -9.42 -0.39
CA ASP A 80 0.10 -9.86 0.64
C ASP A 80 1.46 -9.96 -0.04
N VAL A 81 2.38 -9.06 0.30
CA VAL A 81 3.66 -8.89 -0.42
C VAL A 81 4.80 -9.56 0.34
N PHE A 82 5.64 -10.29 -0.38
CA PHE A 82 6.80 -11.02 0.14
C PHE A 82 8.06 -10.57 -0.61
N VAL A 83 8.97 -9.92 0.12
CA VAL A 83 10.29 -9.55 -0.38
C VAL A 83 11.29 -10.61 0.09
N GLN A 84 11.73 -11.48 -0.82
CA GLN A 84 12.49 -12.68 -0.51
C GLN A 84 13.85 -12.67 -1.22
N GLY A 85 14.95 -12.49 -0.49
CA GLY A 85 16.30 -12.56 -1.05
C GLY A 85 16.66 -11.50 -2.11
N HIS A 86 15.84 -10.46 -2.23
CA HIS A 86 15.98 -9.39 -3.22
C HIS A 86 15.93 -8.00 -2.59
N ILE A 87 16.55 -7.03 -3.26
CA ILE A 87 16.54 -5.63 -2.88
C ILE A 87 15.48 -4.90 -3.72
N ILE A 88 14.43 -4.44 -3.06
CA ILE A 88 13.35 -3.67 -3.67
C ILE A 88 13.54 -2.20 -3.33
N SER A 89 13.64 -1.36 -4.37
CA SER A 89 13.64 0.09 -4.25
C SER A 89 12.19 0.58 -4.16
N PHE A 90 11.81 1.15 -3.02
CA PHE A 90 10.52 1.81 -2.84
C PHE A 90 10.60 3.22 -3.42
N ASP A 91 10.11 3.36 -4.65
CA ASP A 91 10.31 4.52 -5.54
C ASP A 91 9.03 5.29 -5.86
N VAL A 92 7.93 4.94 -5.21
CA VAL A 92 6.63 5.57 -5.35
C VAL A 92 5.84 5.38 -4.07
N ASN A 93 4.82 6.22 -3.84
CA ASN A 93 3.81 5.90 -2.82
C ASN A 93 3.11 4.60 -3.18
N GLY A 94 2.97 3.71 -2.20
CA GLY A 94 2.47 2.36 -2.41
C GLY A 94 1.45 1.96 -1.36
N ASP A 95 0.65 0.96 -1.71
CA ASP A 95 -0.32 0.34 -0.82
C ASP A 95 -0.08 -1.17 -0.82
N THR A 96 -0.24 -1.79 0.35
CA THR A 96 -0.33 -3.24 0.50
C THR A 96 -1.32 -3.58 1.61
N LYS A 97 -1.80 -4.83 1.64
CA LYS A 97 -2.44 -5.37 2.84
C LYS A 97 -1.35 -5.82 3.80
N ASP A 98 -0.68 -6.92 3.49
CA ASP A 98 0.45 -7.43 4.26
C ASP A 98 1.78 -7.15 3.54
N LEU A 99 2.86 -6.96 4.30
CA LEU A 99 4.23 -6.93 3.78
C LEU A 99 5.12 -7.76 4.70
N THR A 100 5.79 -8.75 4.13
CA THR A 100 6.81 -9.54 4.80
C THR A 100 8.14 -9.36 4.08
N ILE A 101 9.15 -8.88 4.79
CA ILE A 101 10.54 -8.87 4.33
C ILE A 101 11.23 -10.07 4.96
N GLU A 102 11.42 -11.11 4.15
CA GLU A 102 12.01 -12.37 4.59
C GLU A 102 13.54 -12.26 4.64
N SER A 103 14.18 -13.31 5.15
CA SER A 103 15.63 -13.40 5.23
C SER A 103 16.32 -13.10 3.89
N GLY A 104 17.25 -12.14 3.90
CA GLY A 104 17.98 -11.67 2.71
C GLY A 104 17.21 -10.65 1.85
N GLY A 105 15.93 -10.42 2.11
CA GLY A 105 15.13 -9.37 1.50
C GLY A 105 15.45 -7.98 2.06
N GLN A 106 15.33 -6.95 1.22
CA GLN A 106 15.48 -5.55 1.62
C GLN A 106 14.43 -4.67 0.95
N LEU A 107 13.84 -3.75 1.70
CA LEU A 107 12.99 -2.68 1.15
C LEU A 107 13.64 -1.32 1.45
N ASN A 108 14.12 -0.65 0.39
CA ASN A 108 14.92 0.57 0.51
C ASN A 108 14.17 1.75 -0.10
N TRP A 109 13.88 2.77 0.69
CA TRP A 109 13.27 4.00 0.21
C TRP A 109 14.30 4.79 -0.58
N ILE A 110 13.98 5.16 -1.82
CA ILE A 110 14.87 5.99 -2.65
C ILE A 110 14.42 7.46 -2.72
N GLY A 111 13.44 7.82 -1.91
CA GLY A 111 12.87 9.15 -1.77
C GLY A 111 11.82 9.19 -0.67
N ASP A 112 11.20 10.36 -0.47
CA ASP A 112 10.20 10.60 0.57
C ASP A 112 8.84 10.03 0.14
N TYR A 113 8.73 8.71 0.20
CA TYR A 113 7.55 7.95 -0.21
C TYR A 113 6.85 7.28 0.97
N THR A 114 5.54 7.15 0.83
CA THR A 114 4.66 6.57 1.84
C THR A 114 4.24 5.16 1.45
N LEU A 115 4.43 4.20 2.37
CA LEU A 115 3.82 2.88 2.31
C LEU A 115 2.58 2.84 3.21
N ASN A 116 1.42 2.52 2.64
CA ASN A 116 0.20 2.30 3.41
C ASN A 116 -0.01 0.80 3.66
N ILE A 117 -0.17 0.42 4.92
CA ILE A 117 -0.65 -0.89 5.36
C ILE A 117 -2.16 -0.80 5.55
N ASN A 118 -2.91 -1.58 4.78
CA ASN A 118 -4.37 -1.48 4.69
C ASN A 118 -5.07 -2.71 5.26
N ASN A 119 -6.37 -2.59 5.51
CA ASN A 119 -7.28 -3.72 5.77
C ASN A 119 -6.88 -4.61 6.96
N GLY A 120 -6.29 -4.03 8.01
CA GLY A 120 -5.85 -4.75 9.20
C GLY A 120 -4.61 -5.60 8.95
N GLY A 121 -3.80 -5.18 7.99
CA GLY A 121 -2.62 -5.90 7.56
C GLY A 121 -1.45 -5.81 8.53
N THR A 122 -0.43 -6.60 8.24
CA THR A 122 0.79 -6.75 9.02
C THR A 122 2.00 -6.31 8.22
N PHE A 123 2.89 -5.53 8.85
CA PHE A 123 4.25 -5.34 8.36
C PHE A 123 5.23 -6.17 9.19
N THR A 124 5.79 -7.20 8.58
CA THR A 124 6.76 -8.13 9.18
C THR A 124 8.16 -7.95 8.58
N ILE A 125 9.17 -7.88 9.43
CA ILE A 125 10.59 -8.02 9.07
C ILE A 125 11.13 -9.25 9.81
N GLU A 126 11.34 -10.32 9.08
CA GLU A 126 11.91 -11.55 9.64
C GLU A 126 13.41 -11.40 9.90
N ASN A 127 13.97 -12.32 10.69
CA ASN A 127 15.41 -12.36 10.92
C ASN A 127 16.21 -12.51 9.60
N GLY A 128 17.11 -11.56 9.36
CA GLY A 128 17.88 -11.40 8.11
C GLY A 128 17.21 -10.50 7.06
N GLY A 129 15.97 -10.08 7.27
CA GLY A 129 15.28 -9.05 6.50
C GLY A 129 15.65 -7.65 6.99
N SER A 130 15.46 -6.63 6.15
CA SER A 130 15.74 -5.24 6.56
C SER A 130 15.02 -4.18 5.74
N THR A 131 14.99 -2.98 6.29
CA THR A 131 14.59 -1.76 5.57
C THR A 131 15.68 -0.70 5.64
N ASP A 132 15.64 0.25 4.71
CA ASP A 132 16.46 1.46 4.75
C ASP A 132 15.62 2.67 4.34
N GLY A 133 15.27 3.53 5.31
CA GLY A 133 14.61 4.82 5.10
C GLY A 133 15.53 5.88 4.49
N ASN A 134 16.73 5.51 4.03
CA ASN A 134 17.74 6.38 3.40
C ASN A 134 18.09 7.61 4.27
N SER A 135 18.09 7.42 5.59
CA SER A 135 18.30 8.50 6.57
C SER A 135 17.35 9.71 6.41
N SER A 136 16.21 9.56 5.72
CA SER A 136 15.26 10.64 5.50
C SER A 136 14.08 10.54 6.46
N ALA A 137 13.79 11.65 7.13
CA ALA A 137 12.58 11.85 7.93
C ALA A 137 11.30 11.78 7.09
N GLY A 138 11.37 12.03 5.77
CA GLY A 138 10.20 12.03 4.89
C GLY A 138 9.72 10.64 4.44
N THR A 139 10.45 9.58 4.75
CA THR A 139 10.01 8.21 4.47
C THR A 139 9.00 7.75 5.50
N MET A 140 7.91 7.11 5.08
CA MET A 140 6.76 6.94 5.97
C MET A 140 6.06 5.61 5.80
N ILE A 141 5.63 5.04 6.92
CA ILE A 141 4.69 3.93 6.95
C ILE A 141 3.40 4.42 7.63
N ILE A 142 2.25 4.19 7.01
CA ILE A 142 0.95 4.52 7.56
C ILE A 142 0.15 3.23 7.76
N PHE A 143 -0.26 2.94 9.00
CA PHE A 143 -1.30 1.97 9.28
C PHE A 143 -2.64 2.65 9.09
N LYS A 144 -3.33 2.31 7.99
CA LYS A 144 -4.37 3.17 7.40
C LYS A 144 -5.80 2.71 7.63
N SER A 145 -6.02 1.40 7.73
CA SER A 145 -7.37 0.86 7.92
C SER A 145 -7.37 -0.55 8.50
N GLY A 146 -8.51 -0.93 9.09
CA GLY A 146 -8.74 -2.23 9.71
C GLY A 146 -8.77 -2.14 11.24
N PRO A 147 -9.49 -3.04 11.91
CA PRO A 147 -9.66 -2.96 13.36
C PRO A 147 -8.34 -3.21 14.13
N THR A 148 -7.47 -4.06 13.56
CA THR A 148 -6.19 -4.44 14.15
C THR A 148 -5.15 -4.57 13.04
N CYS A 149 -4.01 -3.90 13.17
CA CYS A 149 -2.81 -4.05 12.36
C CYS A 149 -1.67 -4.55 13.24
N ALA A 150 -0.59 -5.03 12.62
CA ALA A 150 0.60 -5.44 13.36
C ALA A 150 1.90 -4.96 12.72
N LEU A 151 2.88 -4.66 13.57
CA LEU A 151 4.27 -4.41 13.20
C LEU A 151 5.15 -5.43 13.93
N ILE A 152 5.72 -6.37 13.19
CA ILE A 152 6.52 -7.48 13.74
C ILE A 152 7.95 -7.35 13.23
N VAL A 153 8.92 -7.17 14.12
CA VAL A 153 10.32 -7.00 13.73
C VAL A 153 11.19 -7.96 14.52
N ASP A 154 11.81 -8.91 13.84
CA ASP A 154 12.65 -9.97 14.43
C ASP A 154 14.14 -9.87 14.08
N ASP A 155 14.51 -9.01 13.12
CA ASP A 155 15.93 -8.78 12.81
C ASP A 155 16.58 -7.84 13.83
N ALA A 156 17.53 -8.37 14.60
CA ALA A 156 18.21 -7.68 15.69
C ALA A 156 19.48 -6.91 15.25
N ILE A 157 19.78 -6.82 13.95
CA ILE A 157 20.99 -6.16 13.43
C ILE A 157 20.63 -4.91 12.63
N LYS A 158 19.68 -5.05 11.71
CA LYS A 158 19.22 -4.00 10.79
C LYS A 158 17.78 -3.60 11.09
N GLY A 159 16.88 -4.57 11.23
CA GLY A 159 15.47 -4.34 11.59
C GLY A 159 14.73 -3.33 10.70
N LEU A 160 13.85 -2.56 11.33
CA LEU A 160 13.13 -1.43 10.75
C LEU A 160 13.95 -0.14 10.93
N ASN A 161 14.25 0.53 9.82
CA ASN A 161 14.80 1.88 9.77
C ASN A 161 13.92 2.72 8.83
N ILE A 162 13.21 3.70 9.37
CA ILE A 162 12.25 4.54 8.61
C ILE A 162 12.23 5.96 9.14
N GLY A 163 11.74 6.91 8.34
CA GLY A 163 11.50 8.30 8.73
C GLY A 163 10.45 8.41 9.82
N ALA A 164 9.19 8.12 9.50
CA ALA A 164 8.05 8.26 10.41
C ALA A 164 7.11 7.05 10.33
N VAL A 165 6.35 6.84 11.42
CA VAL A 165 5.25 5.87 11.46
C VAL A 165 3.97 6.56 11.90
N HIS A 166 2.92 6.44 11.10
CA HIS A 166 1.62 7.05 11.40
C HIS A 166 0.55 5.98 11.63
N ILE A 167 -0.35 6.28 12.56
CA ILE A 167 -1.50 5.45 12.91
C ILE A 167 -2.76 6.28 12.71
N GLU A 168 -3.60 5.83 11.78
CA GLU A 168 -4.92 6.40 11.54
C GLU A 168 -5.92 6.00 12.64
N GLY A 169 -7.02 6.73 12.73
CA GLY A 169 -8.03 6.56 13.77
C GLY A 169 -8.77 5.22 13.72
N GLY A 170 -9.19 4.75 14.89
CA GLY A 170 -9.96 3.51 15.05
C GLY A 170 -9.15 2.23 14.84
N ILE A 171 -7.82 2.32 14.74
CA ILE A 171 -6.91 1.20 14.54
C ILE A 171 -6.28 0.78 15.87
N THR A 172 -6.22 -0.52 16.11
CA THR A 172 -5.28 -1.10 17.09
C THR A 172 -4.01 -1.53 16.36
N LEU A 173 -2.84 -1.03 16.75
CA LEU A 173 -1.55 -1.48 16.23
C LEU A 173 -0.81 -2.27 17.31
N ASP A 174 -0.56 -3.54 17.04
CA ASP A 174 0.23 -4.41 17.91
C ASP A 174 1.69 -4.47 17.40
N ILE A 175 2.62 -3.99 18.21
CA ILE A 175 4.07 -4.00 17.90
C ILE A 175 4.72 -5.13 18.71
N SER A 176 5.42 -6.04 18.02
CA SER A 176 6.04 -7.20 18.67
C SER A 176 7.31 -7.66 17.94
N GLY A 177 7.97 -8.68 18.50
CA GLY A 177 9.21 -9.25 17.99
C GLY A 177 10.41 -9.00 18.91
N SER A 178 11.60 -9.26 18.39
CA SER A 178 12.88 -9.17 19.14
C SER A 178 13.94 -8.31 18.45
N GLY A 179 13.60 -7.69 17.33
CA GLY A 179 14.51 -6.94 16.49
C GLY A 179 14.67 -5.47 16.87
N ILE A 180 15.12 -4.66 15.92
CA ILE A 180 15.34 -3.23 16.09
C ILE A 180 14.29 -2.44 15.32
N ILE A 181 13.58 -1.53 15.98
CA ILE A 181 12.77 -0.48 15.37
C ILE A 181 13.46 0.86 15.62
N SER A 182 13.90 1.51 14.54
CA SER A 182 14.50 2.84 14.54
C SER A 182 13.69 3.76 13.63
N ILE A 183 12.97 4.68 14.25
CA ILE A 183 12.24 5.74 13.58
C ILE A 183 13.09 7.01 13.69
N ILE A 184 13.43 7.62 12.56
CA ILE A 184 14.34 8.78 12.51
C ILE A 184 13.63 10.04 13.02
N ASP A 185 12.35 10.16 12.74
CA ASP A 185 11.51 11.31 13.02
C ASP A 185 10.41 10.91 14.02
N ASP A 186 9.16 11.21 13.70
CA ASP A 186 8.04 11.12 14.63
C ASP A 186 7.30 9.77 14.54
N PHE A 187 6.73 9.36 15.68
CA PHE A 187 5.71 8.33 15.76
C PHE A 187 4.38 8.99 16.09
N GLU A 188 3.41 8.92 15.17
CA GLU A 188 2.27 9.84 15.18
C GLU A 188 0.91 9.13 15.16
N PHE A 189 -0.01 9.64 15.98
CA PHE A 189 -1.43 9.33 15.92
C PHE A 189 -2.17 10.47 15.21
N HIS A 190 -2.84 10.20 14.09
CA HIS A 190 -3.42 11.26 13.24
C HIS A 190 -4.91 11.54 13.47
N ASP A 191 -5.66 10.61 14.06
CA ASP A 191 -7.11 10.75 14.29
C ASP A 191 -7.50 10.15 15.66
N ASN A 192 -8.77 9.80 15.87
CA ASN A 192 -9.37 9.40 17.14
C ASN A 192 -9.38 7.87 17.32
N PHE A 193 -9.39 7.41 18.58
CA PHE A 193 -9.60 5.99 18.95
C PHE A 193 -8.55 5.02 18.43
N ALA A 194 -7.34 5.50 18.16
CA ALA A 194 -6.20 4.65 17.85
C ALA A 194 -5.57 4.10 19.14
N THR A 195 -5.28 2.80 19.16
CA THR A 195 -4.56 2.15 20.25
C THR A 195 -3.27 1.57 19.70
N VAL A 196 -2.15 1.77 20.39
CA VAL A 196 -0.89 1.12 20.07
C VAL A 196 -0.42 0.36 21.29
N THR A 197 -0.09 -0.92 21.12
CA THR A 197 0.53 -1.74 22.16
C THR A 197 1.94 -2.11 21.71
N ASN A 198 2.94 -1.72 22.49
CA ASN A 198 4.33 -2.11 22.27
C ASN A 198 4.74 -3.24 23.22
N ASP A 199 4.91 -4.43 22.64
CA ASP A 199 5.45 -5.65 23.25
C ASP A 199 6.79 -6.06 22.58
N LEU A 200 7.47 -5.14 21.90
CA LEU A 200 8.77 -5.41 21.29
C LEU A 200 9.84 -5.65 22.37
N THR A 201 10.33 -6.87 22.46
CA THR A 201 11.39 -7.26 23.41
C THR A 201 12.80 -6.78 23.00
N GLY A 202 12.93 -6.30 21.77
CA GLY A 202 14.15 -5.74 21.22
C GLY A 202 14.31 -4.24 21.54
N THR A 203 14.80 -3.47 20.57
CA THR A 203 15.01 -2.02 20.74
C THR A 203 13.98 -1.24 19.95
N PHE A 204 13.24 -0.34 20.60
CA PHE A 204 12.37 0.63 19.92
C PHE A 204 12.85 2.06 20.23
N THR A 205 13.34 2.76 19.21
CA THR A 205 13.77 4.17 19.29
C THR A 205 12.96 5.04 18.35
N ILE A 206 12.44 6.14 18.89
CA ILE A 206 11.85 7.28 18.17
C ILE A 206 12.85 8.43 18.24
N GLY A 207 13.33 8.88 17.08
CA GLY A 207 14.38 9.88 16.93
C GLY A 207 13.92 11.31 17.17
N SER A 208 12.62 11.58 17.05
CA SER A 208 12.00 12.85 17.38
C SER A 208 10.88 12.63 18.41
N ASP A 209 9.65 13.02 18.12
CA ASP A 209 8.56 13.09 19.09
C ASP A 209 7.63 11.86 19.00
N LEU A 210 7.05 11.48 20.13
CA LEU A 210 5.84 10.67 20.17
C LEU A 210 4.65 11.63 20.19
N ILE A 211 3.90 11.70 19.09
CA ILE A 211 2.90 12.74 18.87
C ILE A 211 1.48 12.18 18.81
N PHE A 212 0.60 12.80 19.56
CA PHE A 212 -0.85 12.63 19.46
C PHE A 212 -1.43 13.85 18.78
N LEU A 213 -1.55 13.81 17.45
CA LEU A 213 -2.03 14.94 16.65
C LEU A 213 -3.54 15.15 16.82
N GLN A 214 -3.97 16.35 16.46
CA GLN A 214 -5.35 16.79 16.53
C GLN A 214 -5.95 16.92 15.14
N ALA A 215 -6.97 16.12 14.86
CA ALA A 215 -7.92 16.36 13.78
C ALA A 215 -9.36 16.26 14.31
N GLY A 216 -9.90 17.34 14.90
CA GLY A 216 -11.31 17.40 15.27
C GLY A 216 -11.65 17.12 16.76
N GLY A 217 -12.57 16.16 16.99
CA GLY A 217 -13.38 15.96 18.21
C GLY A 217 -12.67 15.39 19.45
N ALA A 218 -13.33 14.50 20.20
CA ALA A 218 -12.72 13.87 21.38
C ALA A 218 -11.78 12.74 20.95
N HIS A 219 -10.50 12.83 21.35
CA HIS A 219 -9.42 11.96 20.89
C HIS A 219 -8.97 10.99 21.98
N ASP A 220 -9.62 9.83 22.06
CA ASP A 220 -9.27 8.81 23.05
C ASP A 220 -8.18 7.86 22.49
N ASN A 221 -7.02 8.39 22.09
CA ASN A 221 -5.91 7.51 21.68
C ASN A 221 -5.13 7.01 22.91
N LEU A 222 -4.61 5.80 22.78
CA LEU A 222 -3.93 5.09 23.85
C LEU A 222 -2.63 4.49 23.32
N PHE A 223 -1.52 4.84 23.95
CA PHE A 223 -0.25 4.16 23.72
C PHE A 223 0.13 3.38 24.99
N ILE A 224 0.28 2.06 24.86
CA ILE A 224 0.70 1.15 25.92
C ILE A 224 2.10 0.66 25.58
N ASN A 225 3.06 0.92 26.46
CA ASN A 225 4.41 0.41 26.35
C ASN A 225 4.68 -0.60 27.47
N ASN A 226 4.84 -1.87 27.11
CA ASN A 226 5.16 -2.94 28.05
C ASN A 226 6.66 -3.22 28.14
N GLU A 227 7.45 -2.74 27.16
CA GLU A 227 8.87 -3.04 27.02
C GLU A 227 9.74 -1.77 26.98
N ILE A 228 10.97 -1.83 26.44
CA ILE A 228 11.87 -0.68 26.40
C ILE A 228 11.50 0.25 25.23
N LEU A 229 11.29 1.53 25.53
CA LEU A 229 11.06 2.58 24.53
C LEU A 229 11.97 3.78 24.79
N THR A 230 12.72 4.19 23.76
CA THR A 230 13.47 5.44 23.77
C THR A 230 12.80 6.47 22.88
N VAL A 231 12.40 7.61 23.45
CA VAL A 231 11.96 8.80 22.70
C VAL A 231 13.01 9.87 22.88
N GLN A 232 13.65 10.30 21.80
CA GLN A 232 14.73 11.30 21.86
C GLN A 232 14.21 12.73 21.95
N GLY A 233 13.02 12.98 21.39
CA GLY A 233 12.31 14.25 21.48
C GLY A 233 11.32 14.29 22.63
N ASN A 234 10.13 14.80 22.33
CA ASN A 234 9.09 15.10 23.30
C ASN A 234 7.94 14.10 23.21
N LEU A 235 7.22 14.01 24.32
CA LEU A 235 5.87 13.49 24.32
C LEU A 235 4.89 14.63 24.08
N ARG A 236 4.24 14.67 22.91
CA ARG A 236 3.41 15.80 22.49
C ARG A 236 1.94 15.40 22.40
N PHE A 237 1.12 16.06 23.22
CA PHE A 237 -0.33 15.91 23.20
C PHE A 237 -0.99 17.13 22.57
N ALA A 238 -1.53 16.99 21.36
CA ALA A 238 -2.28 18.06 20.68
C ALA A 238 -3.81 17.93 20.87
N GLY A 239 -4.31 16.86 21.51
CA GLY A 239 -5.74 16.60 21.72
C GLY A 239 -6.13 16.39 23.19
N LEU A 240 -7.45 16.29 23.44
CA LEU A 240 -8.01 15.90 24.74
C LEU A 240 -8.02 14.38 24.87
N ASN A 241 -7.98 13.85 26.10
CA ASN A 241 -8.13 12.42 26.44
C ASN A 241 -7.07 11.44 25.91
N GLN A 242 -5.91 11.95 25.52
CA GLN A 242 -4.78 11.12 25.12
C GLN A 242 -4.13 10.47 26.34
N SER A 243 -3.79 9.18 26.23
CA SER A 243 -3.22 8.41 27.33
C SER A 243 -1.96 7.66 26.92
N VAL A 244 -0.96 7.67 27.80
CA VAL A 244 0.26 6.87 27.68
C VAL A 244 0.42 6.04 28.93
N HIS A 245 0.47 4.71 28.77
CA HIS A 245 0.72 3.76 29.83
C HIS A 245 2.10 3.15 29.60
N ASN A 246 3.10 3.64 30.34
CA ASN A 246 4.42 3.02 30.35
C ASN A 246 4.56 2.06 31.53
N ILE A 247 4.57 0.77 31.25
CA ILE A 247 4.81 -0.32 32.21
C ILE A 247 6.25 -0.85 32.07
N GLY A 248 6.84 -0.69 30.89
CA GLY A 248 8.24 -1.01 30.60
C GLY A 248 9.24 0.03 31.10
N THR A 249 10.51 -0.11 30.68
CA THR A 249 11.65 0.68 31.20
C THR A 249 12.08 1.76 30.21
#